data_AF-A0A0D3GPZ2-F1
#
_entry.id   AF-A0A0D3GPZ2-F1
#
_cell.length_a   1.000
_cell.length_b   1.000
_cell.length_c   1.000
_cell.angle_alpha   90.00
_cell.angle_beta   90.00
_cell.angle_gamma   90.00
#
_symmetry.space_group_name_H-M   'P 1'
#
loop_
_entity.id
_entity.type
_entity.pdbx_description
1 polymer ?
#
loop_
_entity_poly.entity_id
_entity_poly.type
_entity_poly.pdbx_seq_one_letter_code
_entity_poly.pdbx_strand_id
1 'polypeptide(L)'
;MPLFRAAALRRLLSTAAASYGTFPTAVPSSLRTSAFPSLLRRHLAFHPLNELPFFLESIGLPPTTRSDLMFLADHPSLLPAVAALAHFGFPWSRLGLLFPTVLLRLPPDLITSRLASLEACLGPLPRAAIIAACLAFPSLLENDLSSSDRLVDDLGKVFGRLGPGLGTSNDIDAFLGVCRRTWMFYDAGSEVGGIGDLVGCNNQRVFLELEEERIGKMLKFFKGLGMAGEEVGRFLLTNPMVFYLEFGDVVISVPEYLRRVGLAVDEVNAAVEKHPYVVGKNLLQNLPGVLRAMELNHWFLEKISDGGESLRYDVEIERAFLGGMIKMKADKRAQHIDGKLEFLKSIGYGENEIATKIIAVLHSNRDTLQERFDCLLERGLEYKMLCQIVSVFPKILNQGKKMLNDKLNYMTKELGYSVEYLELFPAFLCFDLENRCFPITGTEQALLCSGADSMVLIPTIGIFP
;
A
#
# COMPACT_ATOMS: atom_id res chain seq x y z
N MET A 1 30.03 15.53 11.79
CA MET A 1 31.34 14.88 12.07
C MET A 1 31.52 14.40 13.52
N PRO A 2 31.27 15.19 14.60
CA PRO A 2 31.47 14.72 15.98
C PRO A 2 30.50 13.61 16.40
N LEU A 3 29.22 13.73 15.99
CA LEU A 3 28.17 12.74 16.28
C LEU A 3 28.40 11.39 15.57
N PHE A 4 28.86 11.44 14.31
CA PHE A 4 29.27 10.25 13.56
C PHE A 4 30.42 9.51 14.27
N ARG A 5 31.44 10.25 14.76
CA ARG A 5 32.55 9.67 15.52
C ARG A 5 32.08 8.99 16.81
N ALA A 6 31.10 9.55 17.53
CA ALA A 6 30.60 8.99 18.78
C ALA A 6 29.71 7.74 18.57
N ALA A 7 28.84 7.74 17.56
CA ALA A 7 27.98 6.61 17.21
C ALA A 7 28.79 5.43 16.65
N ALA A 8 29.75 5.72 15.76
CA ALA A 8 30.69 4.74 15.24
C ALA A 8 31.52 4.11 16.37
N LEU A 9 31.98 4.90 17.35
CA LEU A 9 32.73 4.38 18.51
C LEU A 9 31.88 3.44 19.38
N ARG A 10 30.61 3.79 19.65
CA ARG A 10 29.69 2.96 20.46
C ARG A 10 29.40 1.61 19.82
N ARG A 11 29.17 1.59 18.50
CA ARG A 11 28.86 0.35 17.77
C ARG A 11 30.10 -0.48 17.44
N LEU A 12 31.27 0.16 17.28
CA LEU A 12 32.58 -0.51 17.28
C LEU A 12 32.81 -1.28 18.58
N LEU A 13 32.52 -0.65 19.73
CA LEU A 13 32.63 -1.29 21.04
C LEU A 13 31.62 -2.44 21.22
N SER A 14 30.42 -2.36 20.62
CA SER A 14 29.41 -3.42 20.72
C SER A 14 29.63 -4.59 19.74
N THR A 15 30.07 -4.32 18.51
CA THR A 15 30.42 -5.35 17.51
C THR A 15 31.71 -6.09 17.89
N ALA A 16 32.68 -5.39 18.49
CA ALA A 16 33.84 -6.01 19.11
C ALA A 16 33.46 -6.94 20.29
N ALA A 17 32.40 -6.61 21.04
CA ALA A 17 31.90 -7.44 22.14
C ALA A 17 31.08 -8.66 21.69
N ALA A 18 30.40 -8.59 20.52
CA ALA A 18 29.54 -9.66 20.01
C ALA A 18 30.27 -10.70 19.15
N SER A 19 31.35 -10.31 18.46
CA SER A 19 32.08 -11.19 17.53
C SER A 19 33.24 -11.96 18.17
N TYR A 20 33.70 -11.58 19.35
CA TYR A 20 34.89 -12.16 19.97
C TYR A 20 34.70 -12.29 21.47
N GLY A 21 34.71 -13.53 21.99
CA GLY A 21 34.91 -13.81 23.43
C GLY A 21 36.31 -13.41 23.94
N THR A 22 36.96 -12.43 23.32
CA THR A 22 38.34 -11.99 23.57
C THR A 22 38.56 -10.49 23.34
N PHE A 23 37.50 -9.65 23.35
CA PHE A 23 37.68 -8.32 23.93
C PHE A 23 37.39 -8.45 25.42
N PRO A 24 38.33 -8.05 26.31
CA PRO A 24 38.08 -8.17 27.74
C PRO A 24 36.80 -7.39 28.04
N THR A 25 35.84 -8.07 28.66
CA THR A 25 34.53 -7.57 29.11
C THR A 25 34.62 -6.44 30.13
N ALA A 26 35.83 -5.92 30.37
CA ALA A 26 36.09 -4.61 30.91
C ALA A 26 37.17 -3.99 30.01
N VAL A 27 36.98 -2.73 29.58
CA VAL A 27 38.14 -1.89 29.29
C VAL A 27 38.99 -1.97 30.56
N PRO A 28 40.19 -2.56 30.53
CA PRO A 28 41.01 -2.66 31.72
C PRO A 28 41.17 -1.24 32.26
N SER A 29 40.82 -1.02 33.52
CA SER A 29 41.05 0.25 34.21
C SER A 29 42.54 0.67 34.22
N SER A 30 43.41 -0.17 33.67
CA SER A 30 44.85 0.01 33.47
C SER A 30 45.29 0.34 32.03
N LEU A 31 44.38 0.46 31.05
CA LEU A 31 44.78 0.84 29.68
C LEU A 31 45.18 2.32 29.67
N ARG A 32 46.49 2.58 29.61
CA ARG A 32 47.00 3.96 29.48
C ARG A 32 46.33 4.60 28.28
N THR A 33 45.53 5.64 28.52
CA THR A 33 44.73 6.37 27.53
C THR A 33 45.56 6.87 26.33
N SER A 34 46.88 7.02 26.50
CA SER A 34 47.83 7.39 25.46
C SER A 34 48.16 6.27 24.45
N ALA A 35 48.02 4.99 24.80
CA ALA A 35 48.35 3.86 23.92
C ALA A 35 47.16 3.37 23.08
N PHE A 36 45.93 3.70 23.49
CA PHE A 36 44.70 3.28 22.83
C PHE A 36 44.63 3.66 21.34
N PRO A 37 44.99 4.88 20.90
CA PRO A 37 44.97 5.23 19.48
C PRO A 37 45.88 4.36 18.62
N SER A 38 47.04 3.97 19.15
CA SER A 38 48.02 3.13 18.43
C SER A 38 47.57 1.68 18.28
N LEU A 39 46.94 1.11 19.31
CA LEU A 39 46.35 -0.23 19.28
C LEU A 39 45.13 -0.28 18.37
N LEU A 40 44.28 0.75 18.41
CA LEU A 40 43.13 0.88 17.52
C LEU A 40 43.58 0.99 16.06
N ARG A 41 44.56 1.85 15.75
CA ARG A 41 45.12 1.95 14.38
C ARG A 41 45.68 0.62 13.89
N ARG A 42 46.43 -0.10 14.72
CA ARG A 42 46.96 -1.42 14.38
C ARG A 42 45.84 -2.42 14.12
N HIS A 43 44.81 -2.46 14.95
CA HIS A 43 43.67 -3.37 14.78
C HIS A 43 42.88 -3.05 13.50
N LEU A 44 42.55 -1.78 13.26
CA LEU A 44 41.84 -1.35 12.05
C LEU A 44 42.65 -1.57 10.76
N ALA A 45 43.98 -1.57 10.84
CA ALA A 45 44.82 -1.91 9.69
C ALA A 45 44.69 -3.39 9.26
N PHE A 46 44.38 -4.30 10.19
CA PHE A 46 44.16 -5.72 9.90
C PHE A 46 42.67 -6.09 9.79
N HIS A 47 41.77 -5.23 10.27
CA HIS A 47 40.33 -5.40 10.22
C HIS A 47 39.67 -4.08 9.75
N PRO A 48 39.73 -3.77 8.44
CA PRO A 48 39.10 -2.57 7.91
C PRO A 48 37.59 -2.64 8.16
N LEU A 49 37.04 -1.55 8.71
CA LEU A 49 35.61 -1.43 8.91
C LEU A 49 34.96 -1.00 7.61
N ASN A 50 33.82 -1.61 7.28
CA ASN A 50 32.94 -1.03 6.28
C ASN A 50 32.31 0.24 6.89
N GLU A 51 32.82 1.41 6.52
CA GLU A 51 32.41 2.71 7.06
C GLU A 51 31.00 3.11 6.63
N LEU A 52 30.55 2.59 5.48
CA LEU A 52 29.34 3.05 4.83
C LEU A 52 28.06 2.65 5.60
N PRO A 53 27.84 1.39 6.05
CA PRO A 53 26.69 1.03 6.88
C PRO A 53 26.57 1.89 8.14
N PHE A 54 27.69 2.22 8.80
CA PHE A 54 27.68 3.11 9.97
C PHE A 54 27.30 4.54 9.58
N PHE A 55 27.78 5.01 8.43
CA PHE A 55 27.42 6.32 7.92
C PHE A 55 25.93 6.40 7.58
N LEU A 56 25.41 5.41 6.85
CA LEU A 56 24.00 5.30 6.47
C LEU A 56 23.10 5.24 7.71
N GLU A 57 23.45 4.42 8.71
CA GLU A 57 22.75 4.41 10.00
C GLU A 57 22.76 5.79 10.66
N SER A 58 23.91 6.47 10.66
CA SER A 58 24.04 7.77 11.30
C SER A 58 23.15 8.85 10.67
N ILE A 59 22.85 8.74 9.38
CA ILE A 59 21.97 9.66 8.66
C ILE A 59 20.49 9.25 8.70
N GLY A 60 20.16 8.17 9.43
CA GLY A 60 18.79 7.74 9.69
C GLY A 60 18.28 6.58 8.85
N LEU A 61 19.13 5.91 8.06
CA LEU A 61 18.73 4.66 7.41
C LEU A 61 18.70 3.51 8.42
N PRO A 62 17.80 2.53 8.24
CA PRO A 62 17.81 1.33 9.07
C PRO A 62 19.14 0.58 8.87
N PRO A 63 19.57 -0.23 9.85
CA PRO A 63 20.78 -1.03 9.73
C PRO A 63 20.67 -1.94 8.50
N THR A 64 21.51 -1.71 7.51
CA THR A 64 21.54 -2.47 6.26
C THR A 64 22.51 -3.63 6.39
N THR A 65 22.12 -4.80 5.87
CA THR A 65 23.00 -5.98 5.69
C THR A 65 23.61 -6.05 4.30
N ARG A 66 23.35 -5.05 3.43
CA ARG A 66 23.79 -5.06 2.03
C ARG A 66 25.31 -4.91 1.95
N SER A 67 25.96 -5.87 1.30
CA SER A 67 27.41 -6.03 1.19
C SER A 67 28.07 -5.26 0.06
N ASP A 68 27.29 -4.62 -0.80
CA ASP A 68 27.72 -4.31 -2.17
C ASP A 68 28.47 -2.97 -2.27
N LEU A 69 28.44 -2.18 -1.19
CA LEU A 69 29.11 -0.87 -1.08
C LEU A 69 29.98 -0.88 0.19
N MET A 70 31.29 -0.72 0.01
CA MET A 70 32.28 -1.08 1.03
C MET A 70 32.97 0.12 1.70
N PHE A 71 33.18 1.25 1.00
CA PHE A 71 33.86 2.41 1.60
C PHE A 71 33.25 3.75 1.19
N LEU A 72 33.31 4.74 2.08
CA LEU A 72 32.91 6.12 1.76
C LEU A 72 33.79 6.75 0.67
N ALA A 73 35.06 6.31 0.59
CA ALA A 73 35.99 6.75 -0.44
C ALA A 73 35.55 6.39 -1.87
N ASP A 74 34.76 5.31 -2.03
CA ASP A 74 34.21 4.88 -3.32
C ASP A 74 33.12 5.84 -3.83
N HIS A 75 32.65 6.75 -2.98
CA HIS A 75 31.58 7.71 -3.26
C HIS A 75 32.04 9.15 -2.98
N PRO A 76 32.91 9.73 -3.82
CA PRO A 76 33.50 11.03 -3.57
C PRO A 76 32.47 12.18 -3.52
N SER A 77 31.31 12.03 -4.15
CA SER A 77 30.21 13.02 -4.14
C SER A 77 29.35 12.97 -2.86
N LEU A 78 29.39 11.88 -2.10
CA LEU A 78 28.47 11.65 -0.97
C LEU A 78 28.66 12.65 0.17
N LEU A 79 29.90 12.79 0.66
CA LEU A 79 30.19 13.71 1.77
C LEU A 79 30.00 15.19 1.38
N PRO A 80 30.40 15.65 0.18
CA PRO A 80 30.06 16.98 -0.31
C PRO A 80 28.56 17.22 -0.44
N ALA A 81 27.77 16.27 -0.96
CA ALA A 81 26.31 16.39 -1.05
C ALA A 81 25.66 16.53 0.33
N VAL A 82 26.09 15.69 1.27
CA VAL A 82 25.66 15.75 2.69
C VAL A 82 26.06 17.08 3.33
N ALA A 83 27.25 17.58 3.03
CA ALA A 83 27.68 18.90 3.50
C ALA A 83 26.79 19.99 2.92
N ALA A 84 26.48 20.00 1.62
CA ALA A 84 25.60 20.99 1.00
C ALA A 84 24.21 21.02 1.66
N LEU A 85 23.61 19.86 1.90
CA LEU A 85 22.32 19.74 2.59
C LEU A 85 22.41 20.20 4.06
N ALA A 86 23.46 19.81 4.77
CA ALA A 86 23.67 20.23 6.16
C ALA A 86 23.89 21.75 6.29
N HIS A 87 24.60 22.38 5.35
CA HIS A 87 24.76 23.84 5.30
C HIS A 87 23.43 24.55 5.03
N PHE A 88 22.53 23.93 4.27
CA PHE A 88 21.18 24.44 4.09
C PHE A 88 20.30 24.28 5.35
N GLY A 89 20.68 23.38 6.28
CA GLY A 89 19.97 23.17 7.54
C GLY A 89 19.18 21.86 7.62
N PHE A 90 19.39 20.93 6.68
CA PHE A 90 18.77 19.61 6.77
C PHE A 90 19.24 18.86 8.03
N PRO A 91 18.33 18.24 8.79
CA PRO A 91 18.68 17.52 10.00
C PRO A 91 19.45 16.25 9.64
N TRP A 92 20.60 16.05 10.28
CA TRP A 92 21.51 14.93 10.00
C TRP A 92 20.81 13.57 10.00
N SER A 93 19.92 13.34 10.98
CA SER A 93 19.18 12.09 11.17
C SER A 93 18.08 11.82 10.14
N ARG A 94 17.81 12.75 9.21
CA ARG A 94 16.80 12.58 8.14
C ARG A 94 17.43 12.51 6.75
N LEU A 95 18.73 12.75 6.61
CA LEU A 95 19.40 12.74 5.30
C LEU A 95 19.32 11.37 4.60
N GLY A 96 19.12 10.29 5.36
CA GLY A 96 18.88 8.95 4.82
C GLY A 96 17.66 8.86 3.89
N LEU A 97 16.67 9.76 4.03
CA LEU A 97 15.50 9.83 3.14
C LEU A 97 15.88 10.24 1.69
N LEU A 98 17.04 10.86 1.52
CA LEU A 98 17.56 11.32 0.23
C LEU A 98 18.55 10.32 -0.40
N PHE A 99 18.76 9.17 0.25
CA PHE A 99 19.63 8.11 -0.25
C PHE A 99 18.81 7.05 -1.02
N PRO A 100 19.34 6.48 -2.13
CA PRO A 100 20.59 6.83 -2.80
C PRO A 100 20.42 7.94 -3.85
N THR A 101 19.18 8.32 -4.18
CA THR A 101 18.87 9.03 -5.42
C THR A 101 19.48 10.42 -5.47
N VAL A 102 19.37 11.21 -4.40
CA VAL A 102 19.98 12.54 -4.32
C VAL A 102 21.45 12.43 -3.89
N LEU A 103 21.72 11.69 -2.81
CA LEU A 103 23.05 11.67 -2.19
C LEU A 103 24.16 11.02 -3.02
N LEU A 104 23.83 10.05 -3.89
CA LEU A 104 24.84 9.42 -4.75
C LEU A 104 24.83 9.94 -6.19
N ARG A 105 23.68 10.43 -6.69
CA ARG A 105 23.53 10.76 -8.12
C ARG A 105 23.69 12.24 -8.44
N LEU A 106 23.39 13.14 -7.51
CA LEU A 106 23.45 14.58 -7.78
C LEU A 106 24.78 15.19 -7.33
N PRO A 107 25.38 16.07 -8.15
CA PRO A 107 26.57 16.82 -7.74
C PRO A 107 26.19 17.89 -6.69
N PRO A 108 27.09 18.19 -5.74
CA PRO A 108 26.80 19.09 -4.61
C PRO A 108 26.42 20.51 -5.06
N ASP A 109 27.06 21.04 -6.10
CA ASP A 109 26.78 22.39 -6.61
C ASP A 109 25.37 22.50 -7.18
N LEU A 110 24.89 21.43 -7.83
CA LEU A 110 23.52 21.37 -8.33
C LEU A 110 22.52 21.33 -7.19
N ILE A 111 22.79 20.55 -6.13
CA ILE A 111 21.94 20.52 -4.92
C ILE A 111 21.82 21.93 -4.34
N THR A 112 22.94 22.64 -4.17
CA THR A 112 22.95 24.02 -3.66
C THR A 112 22.17 24.97 -4.58
N SER A 113 22.35 24.87 -5.89
CA SER A 113 21.61 25.69 -6.87
C SER A 113 20.10 25.42 -6.81
N ARG A 114 19.67 24.16 -6.74
CA ARG A 114 18.26 23.78 -6.66
C ARG A 114 17.59 24.30 -5.40
N LEU A 115 18.26 24.15 -4.27
CA LEU A 115 17.79 24.66 -2.99
C LEU A 115 17.64 26.19 -2.99
N ALA A 116 18.60 26.91 -3.58
CA ALA A 116 18.50 28.36 -3.73
C ALA A 116 17.33 28.78 -4.62
N SER A 117 17.07 28.04 -5.71
CA SER A 117 15.92 28.31 -6.58
C SER A 117 14.58 27.98 -5.89
N LEU A 118 14.50 26.89 -5.13
CA LEU A 118 13.31 26.57 -4.32
C LEU A 118 13.04 27.64 -3.25
N GLU A 119 14.10 28.14 -2.60
CA GLU A 119 14.01 29.23 -1.62
C GLU A 119 13.50 30.53 -2.25
N ALA A 120 13.86 30.81 -3.51
CA ALA A 120 13.32 31.94 -4.26
C ALA A 120 11.82 31.75 -4.63
N CYS A 121 11.43 30.56 -5.07
CA CYS A 121 10.04 30.27 -5.47
C CYS A 121 9.08 30.18 -4.27
N LEU A 122 9.52 29.56 -3.18
CA LEU A 122 8.74 29.34 -1.96
C LEU A 122 9.05 30.38 -0.87
N GLY A 123 9.64 31.52 -1.23
CA GLY A 123 10.16 32.54 -0.30
C GLY A 123 9.23 33.02 0.83
N PRO A 124 7.89 33.00 0.71
CA PRO A 124 6.99 33.28 1.84
C PRO A 124 7.02 32.22 2.95
N LEU A 125 7.48 31.01 2.64
CA LEU A 125 7.51 29.88 3.57
C LEU A 125 8.80 29.85 4.37
N PRO A 126 8.77 29.35 5.62
CA PRO A 126 9.98 29.14 6.39
C PRO A 126 10.86 28.08 5.74
N ARG A 127 12.18 28.20 5.92
CA ARG A 127 13.15 27.22 5.40
C ARG A 127 12.89 25.79 5.86
N ALA A 128 12.30 25.61 7.05
CA ALA A 128 11.86 24.30 7.54
C ALA A 128 10.84 23.62 6.61
N ALA A 129 9.92 24.40 6.01
CA ALA A 129 8.95 23.88 5.06
C ALA A 129 9.62 23.41 3.75
N ILE A 130 10.61 24.17 3.25
CA ILE A 130 11.39 23.79 2.06
C ILE A 130 12.19 22.51 2.32
N ILE A 131 12.83 22.41 3.49
CA ILE A 131 13.57 21.20 3.90
C ILE A 131 12.63 20.00 3.98
N ALA A 132 11.49 20.15 4.66
CA ALA A 132 10.48 19.10 4.79
C ALA A 132 9.93 18.64 3.42
N ALA A 133 9.65 19.59 2.52
CA ALA A 133 9.22 19.30 1.16
C ALA A 133 10.26 18.47 0.42
N CYS A 134 11.54 18.85 0.45
CA CYS A 134 12.60 18.08 -0.21
C CYS A 134 12.78 16.68 0.38
N LEU A 135 12.61 16.53 1.71
CA LEU A 135 12.71 15.23 2.40
C LEU A 135 11.56 14.28 2.05
N ALA A 136 10.35 14.80 1.85
CA ALA A 136 9.18 14.01 1.45
C ALA A 136 9.09 13.80 -0.07
N PHE A 137 9.59 14.75 -0.85
CA PHE A 137 9.57 14.76 -2.31
C PHE A 137 10.99 14.97 -2.86
N PRO A 138 11.86 13.94 -2.87
CA PRO A 138 13.22 14.04 -3.38
C PRO A 138 13.28 14.51 -4.85
N SER A 139 12.22 14.29 -5.62
CA SER A 139 12.06 14.77 -7.00
C SER A 139 12.24 16.28 -7.16
N LEU A 140 12.00 17.07 -6.10
CA LEU A 140 12.25 18.52 -6.08
C LEU A 140 13.73 18.88 -6.22
N LEU A 141 14.63 17.96 -5.84
CA LEU A 141 16.08 18.11 -5.99
C LEU A 141 16.58 17.39 -7.24
N GLU A 142 15.97 16.25 -7.58
CA GLU A 142 16.39 15.41 -8.71
C GLU A 142 16.10 16.04 -10.07
N ASN A 143 14.94 16.67 -10.23
CA ASN A 143 14.49 17.15 -11.52
C ASN A 143 14.68 18.67 -11.68
N ASP A 144 14.55 19.16 -12.91
CA ASP A 144 14.45 20.60 -13.18
C ASP A 144 13.20 21.20 -12.54
N LEU A 145 13.29 22.44 -12.05
CA LEU A 145 12.15 23.12 -11.43
C LEU A 145 10.94 23.16 -12.37
N SER A 146 11.15 23.39 -13.67
CA SER A 146 10.09 23.40 -14.68
C SER A 146 9.26 22.11 -14.72
N SER A 147 9.86 20.98 -14.33
CA SER A 147 9.15 19.69 -14.25
C SER A 147 8.42 19.47 -12.92
N SER A 148 8.76 20.28 -11.90
CA SER A 148 8.20 20.22 -10.55
C SER A 148 7.29 21.42 -10.24
N ASP A 149 7.10 22.36 -11.17
CA ASP A 149 6.33 23.59 -10.98
C ASP A 149 4.94 23.33 -10.39
N ARG A 150 4.24 22.28 -10.87
CA ARG A 150 2.92 21.88 -10.36
C ARG A 150 2.98 21.48 -8.89
N LEU A 151 4.01 20.73 -8.48
CA LEU A 151 4.20 20.30 -7.10
C LEU A 151 4.64 21.47 -6.21
N VAL A 152 5.49 22.37 -6.71
CA VAL A 152 5.96 23.55 -5.99
C VAL A 152 4.80 24.51 -5.71
N ASP A 153 3.99 24.84 -6.72
CA ASP A 153 2.79 25.67 -6.58
C ASP A 153 1.82 25.07 -5.56
N ASP A 154 1.58 23.77 -5.67
CA ASP A 154 0.67 23.05 -4.80
C ASP A 154 1.13 23.01 -3.35
N LEU A 155 2.40 22.68 -3.09
CA LEU A 155 2.96 22.76 -1.74
C LEU A 155 2.90 24.19 -1.19
N GLY A 156 3.13 25.20 -2.04
CA GLY A 156 2.91 26.60 -1.71
C GLY A 156 1.49 26.87 -1.22
N LYS A 157 0.47 26.38 -1.94
CA LYS A 157 -0.94 26.47 -1.54
C LYS A 157 -1.24 25.69 -0.26
N VAL A 158 -0.78 24.45 -0.14
CA VAL A 158 -0.97 23.59 1.05
C VAL A 158 -0.42 24.30 2.28
N PHE A 159 0.84 24.71 2.25
CA PHE A 159 1.46 25.38 3.39
C PHE A 159 0.87 26.76 3.67
N GLY A 160 0.54 27.54 2.64
CA GLY A 160 -0.11 28.84 2.81
C GLY A 160 -1.46 28.73 3.53
N ARG A 161 -2.26 27.69 3.20
CA ARG A 161 -3.57 27.45 3.82
C ARG A 161 -3.47 26.84 5.22
N LEU A 162 -2.43 26.04 5.49
CA LEU A 162 -2.19 25.41 6.80
C LEU A 162 -1.34 26.27 7.74
N GLY A 163 -0.74 27.36 7.25
CA GLY A 163 0.17 28.22 7.99
C GLY A 163 -0.30 28.62 9.41
N PRO A 164 -1.56 29.04 9.61
CA PRO A 164 -2.08 29.37 10.94
C PRO A 164 -2.04 28.19 11.94
N GLY A 165 -2.21 26.96 11.45
CA GLY A 165 -2.23 25.74 12.27
C GLY A 165 -0.85 25.13 12.55
N LEU A 166 0.18 25.49 11.77
CA LEU A 166 1.57 25.07 11.98
C LEU A 166 2.32 25.95 13.00
N GLY A 167 1.66 27.03 13.46
CA GLY A 167 2.20 27.99 14.40
C GLY A 167 3.42 28.76 13.84
N THR A 168 4.08 29.54 14.69
CA THR A 168 5.38 30.15 14.38
C THR A 168 6.53 29.12 14.40
N SER A 169 6.20 27.83 14.54
CA SER A 169 7.20 26.79 14.74
C SER A 169 7.96 26.58 13.42
N ASN A 170 9.27 26.76 13.48
CA ASN A 170 10.20 26.38 12.41
C ASN A 170 10.50 24.87 12.53
N ASP A 171 9.48 24.07 12.87
CA ASP A 171 9.59 22.65 13.18
C ASP A 171 9.52 21.81 11.90
N ILE A 172 10.69 21.31 11.50
CA ILE A 172 10.85 20.48 10.31
C ILE A 172 9.96 19.23 10.37
N ASP A 173 9.77 18.63 11.55
CA ASP A 173 8.98 17.39 11.67
C ASP A 173 7.48 17.65 11.49
N ALA A 174 6.98 18.82 11.90
CA ALA A 174 5.60 19.23 11.68
C ALA A 174 5.31 19.44 10.18
N PHE A 175 6.17 20.21 9.49
CA PHE A 175 6.07 20.39 8.03
C PHE A 175 6.24 19.07 7.29
N LEU A 176 7.15 18.20 7.74
CA LEU A 176 7.37 16.90 7.13
C LEU A 176 6.14 15.99 7.29
N GLY A 177 5.44 16.05 8.43
CA GLY A 177 4.17 15.36 8.62
C GLY A 177 3.10 15.79 7.62
N VAL A 178 2.97 17.10 7.36
CA VAL A 178 2.08 17.62 6.31
C VAL A 178 2.47 17.03 4.95
N CYS A 179 3.74 17.12 4.57
CA CYS A 179 4.20 16.59 3.28
C CYS A 179 3.96 15.09 3.12
N ARG A 180 4.21 14.29 4.16
CA ARG A 180 3.97 12.83 4.11
C ARG A 180 2.49 12.53 3.90
N ARG A 181 1.60 13.21 4.60
CA ARG A 181 0.14 13.04 4.43
C ARG A 181 -0.33 13.49 3.05
N THR A 182 0.20 14.60 2.53
CA THR A 182 -0.03 15.01 1.13
C THR A 182 0.45 13.95 0.15
N TRP A 183 1.65 13.40 0.35
CA TRP A 183 2.18 12.31 -0.48
C TRP A 183 1.27 11.09 -0.49
N MET A 184 0.63 10.73 0.63
CA MET A 184 -0.31 9.60 0.65
C MET A 184 -1.47 9.75 -0.33
N PHE A 185 -1.94 10.97 -0.59
CA PHE A 185 -2.99 11.21 -1.59
C PHE A 185 -2.45 11.11 -3.03
N TYR A 186 -1.22 11.57 -3.28
CA TYR A 186 -0.56 11.40 -4.57
C TYR A 186 -0.23 9.94 -4.89
N ASP A 187 0.31 9.20 -3.93
CA ASP A 187 0.50 7.75 -4.02
C ASP A 187 -0.84 7.01 -4.18
N ALA A 188 -1.92 7.59 -3.65
CA ALA A 188 -3.25 7.08 -3.89
C ALA A 188 -3.77 7.32 -5.32
N GLY A 189 -3.10 8.14 -6.14
CA GLY A 189 -3.47 8.42 -7.52
C GLY A 189 -4.14 9.79 -7.72
N SER A 190 -4.20 10.64 -6.70
CA SER A 190 -4.60 12.04 -6.89
C SER A 190 -3.61 12.74 -7.81
N GLU A 191 -4.10 13.65 -8.65
CA GLU A 191 -3.25 14.39 -9.59
C GLU A 191 -2.22 15.25 -8.84
N VAL A 192 -0.94 15.09 -9.18
CA VAL A 192 0.14 15.91 -8.62
C VAL A 192 -0.10 17.37 -8.96
N GLY A 193 -0.24 18.18 -7.92
CA GLY A 193 -0.55 19.60 -8.05
C GLY A 193 -2.02 19.97 -7.85
N GLY A 194 -2.90 19.00 -7.54
CA GLY A 194 -4.33 19.24 -7.32
C GLY A 194 -4.77 19.28 -5.85
N ILE A 195 -3.92 18.90 -4.90
CA ILE A 195 -4.30 18.76 -3.48
C ILE A 195 -4.41 20.11 -2.78
N GLY A 196 -3.50 21.02 -3.06
CA GLY A 196 -3.44 22.38 -2.55
C GLY A 196 -4.72 23.16 -2.78
N ASP A 197 -5.43 22.91 -3.88
CA ASP A 197 -6.73 23.51 -4.15
C ASP A 197 -7.88 22.90 -3.33
N LEU A 198 -7.74 21.66 -2.89
CA LEU A 198 -8.69 20.96 -2.03
C LEU A 198 -8.48 21.26 -0.53
N VAL A 199 -7.31 21.76 -0.12
CA VAL A 199 -7.08 22.14 1.28
C VAL A 199 -7.98 23.32 1.65
N GLY A 200 -8.85 23.14 2.63
CA GLY A 200 -9.77 24.16 3.12
C GLY A 200 -9.94 24.07 4.63
N CYS A 201 -10.65 25.02 5.24
CA CYS A 201 -10.82 25.08 6.70
C CYS A 201 -11.37 23.77 7.30
N ASN A 202 -12.19 23.03 6.57
CA ASN A 202 -12.88 21.84 7.06
C ASN A 202 -12.02 20.57 7.06
N ASN A 203 -10.90 20.54 6.34
CA ASN A 203 -10.07 19.35 6.19
C ASN A 203 -8.60 19.55 6.62
N GLN A 204 -8.23 20.70 7.19
CA GLN A 204 -6.86 20.97 7.65
C GLN A 204 -6.35 19.92 8.65
N ARG A 205 -7.23 19.41 9.51
CA ARG A 205 -6.90 18.38 10.50
C ARG A 205 -6.40 17.09 9.86
N VAL A 206 -6.83 16.78 8.63
CA VAL A 206 -6.33 15.64 7.85
C VAL A 206 -4.83 15.77 7.63
N PHE A 207 -4.31 16.98 7.41
CA PHE A 207 -2.88 17.21 7.14
C PHE A 207 -2.06 17.53 8.38
N LEU A 208 -2.68 18.09 9.42
CA LEU A 208 -1.98 18.53 10.63
C LEU A 208 -1.89 17.43 11.69
N GLU A 209 -3.03 16.81 12.01
CA GLU A 209 -3.19 16.01 13.23
C GLU A 209 -3.41 14.52 12.94
N LEU A 210 -4.07 14.20 11.84
CA LEU A 210 -4.55 12.84 11.58
C LEU A 210 -3.40 11.83 11.45
N GLU A 211 -3.56 10.65 12.02
CA GLU A 211 -2.56 9.59 11.91
C GLU A 211 -2.48 9.07 10.47
N GLU A 212 -1.25 8.90 9.96
CA GLU A 212 -0.99 8.39 8.61
C GLU A 212 -1.65 7.01 8.40
N GLU A 213 -1.65 6.14 9.41
CA GLU A 213 -2.32 4.84 9.34
C GLU A 213 -3.82 4.96 9.04
N ARG A 214 -4.49 5.95 9.64
CA ARG A 214 -5.92 6.20 9.43
C ARG A 214 -6.20 6.71 8.02
N ILE A 215 -5.34 7.58 7.50
CA ILE A 215 -5.41 8.03 6.11
C ILE A 215 -5.25 6.84 5.17
N GLY A 216 -4.21 6.04 5.37
CA GLY A 216 -3.93 4.84 4.58
C GLY A 216 -5.07 3.82 4.61
N LYS A 217 -5.70 3.62 5.76
CA LYS A 217 -6.88 2.74 5.91
C LYS A 217 -8.05 3.21 5.04
N MET A 218 -8.38 4.50 5.06
CA MET A 218 -9.49 5.04 4.25
C MET A 218 -9.16 5.03 2.76
N LEU A 219 -7.94 5.41 2.37
CA LEU A 219 -7.51 5.33 0.97
C LEU A 219 -7.65 3.90 0.43
N LYS A 220 -7.19 2.90 1.20
CA LYS A 220 -7.33 1.48 0.83
C LYS A 220 -8.79 1.04 0.76
N PHE A 221 -9.63 1.50 1.70
CA PHE A 221 -11.05 1.15 1.74
C PHE A 221 -11.80 1.61 0.47
N PHE A 222 -11.67 2.89 0.10
CA PHE A 222 -12.38 3.43 -1.08
C PHE A 222 -11.78 2.96 -2.40
N LYS A 223 -10.45 2.78 -2.48
CA LYS A 223 -9.86 2.05 -3.62
C LYS A 223 -10.41 0.63 -3.73
N GLY A 224 -10.55 -0.06 -2.60
CA GLY A 224 -11.12 -1.40 -2.55
C GLY A 224 -12.58 -1.45 -3.03
N LEU A 225 -13.34 -0.36 -2.89
CA LEU A 225 -14.71 -0.24 -3.43
C LEU A 225 -14.73 -0.07 -4.95
N GLY A 226 -13.57 0.19 -5.57
CA GLY A 226 -13.45 0.43 -7.00
C GLY A 226 -13.52 1.90 -7.39
N MET A 227 -13.38 2.83 -6.44
CA MET A 227 -13.26 4.26 -6.77
C MET A 227 -11.90 4.52 -7.43
N ALA A 228 -11.87 5.33 -8.49
CA ALA A 228 -10.63 5.65 -9.21
C ALA A 228 -9.66 6.42 -8.31
N GLY A 229 -8.36 6.15 -8.43
CA GLY A 229 -7.33 6.76 -7.55
C GLY A 229 -7.36 8.29 -7.53
N GLU A 230 -7.64 8.90 -8.68
CA GLU A 230 -7.79 10.35 -8.85
C GLU A 230 -9.02 10.91 -8.11
N GLU A 231 -10.07 10.12 -7.97
CA GLU A 231 -11.31 10.50 -7.31
C GLU A 231 -11.25 10.28 -5.80
N VAL A 232 -10.54 9.25 -5.34
CA VAL A 232 -10.45 8.87 -3.92
C VAL A 232 -9.94 10.02 -3.06
N GLY A 233 -8.86 10.67 -3.47
CA GLY A 233 -8.31 11.78 -2.68
C GLY A 233 -9.24 12.98 -2.63
N ARG A 234 -9.82 13.35 -3.78
CA ARG A 234 -10.83 14.41 -3.85
C ARG A 234 -12.05 14.10 -2.97
N PHE A 235 -12.59 12.89 -3.04
CA PHE A 235 -13.73 12.46 -2.25
C PHE A 235 -13.44 12.57 -0.74
N LEU A 236 -12.30 12.03 -0.29
CA LEU A 236 -11.94 12.04 1.13
C LEU A 236 -11.63 13.44 1.68
N LEU A 237 -11.01 14.30 0.87
CA LEU A 237 -10.70 15.67 1.28
C LEU A 237 -11.93 16.56 1.28
N THR A 238 -12.91 16.31 0.41
CA THR A 238 -14.23 16.96 0.44
C THR A 238 -15.09 16.44 1.59
N ASN A 239 -14.90 15.18 2.01
CA ASN A 239 -15.66 14.53 3.08
C ASN A 239 -14.76 14.07 4.25
N PRO A 240 -14.07 15.01 4.94
CA PRO A 240 -13.08 14.66 5.96
C PRO A 240 -13.67 13.94 7.19
N MET A 241 -14.99 13.99 7.39
CA MET A 241 -15.68 13.27 8.47
C MET A 241 -15.51 11.75 8.35
N VAL A 242 -15.32 11.23 7.13
CA VAL A 242 -15.14 9.80 6.86
C VAL A 242 -13.91 9.23 7.57
N PHE A 243 -12.87 10.03 7.81
CA PHE A 243 -11.67 9.56 8.53
C PHE A 243 -11.95 9.23 10.01
N TYR A 244 -12.98 9.82 10.61
CA TYR A 244 -13.33 9.58 12.02
C TYR A 244 -14.19 8.33 12.21
N LEU A 245 -14.46 7.60 11.13
CA LEU A 245 -15.20 6.35 11.17
C LEU A 245 -14.30 5.18 11.57
N GLU A 246 -14.80 4.33 12.46
CA GLU A 246 -14.13 3.13 12.92
C GLU A 246 -14.84 1.89 12.38
N PHE A 247 -14.17 1.18 11.46
CA PHE A 247 -14.71 -0.02 10.82
C PHE A 247 -14.19 -1.34 11.39
N GLY A 248 -13.03 -1.32 12.07
CA GLY A 248 -12.20 -2.50 12.32
C GLY A 248 -12.92 -3.66 13.02
N ASP A 249 -13.77 -3.34 13.99
CA ASP A 249 -14.43 -4.33 14.84
C ASP A 249 -15.96 -4.38 14.65
N VAL A 250 -16.49 -3.71 13.63
CA VAL A 250 -17.95 -3.63 13.42
C VAL A 250 -18.40 -4.82 12.59
N VAL A 251 -19.10 -5.77 13.21
CA VAL A 251 -19.72 -6.89 12.50
C VAL A 251 -21.07 -6.47 11.94
N ILE A 252 -21.31 -6.76 10.66
CA ILE A 252 -22.57 -6.50 9.97
C ILE A 252 -23.21 -7.80 9.47
N SER A 253 -24.54 -7.86 9.51
CA SER A 253 -25.32 -8.79 8.69
C SER A 253 -25.51 -8.12 7.33
N VAL A 254 -24.95 -8.70 6.26
CA VAL A 254 -24.92 -8.05 4.93
C VAL A 254 -26.34 -7.65 4.45
N PRO A 255 -27.37 -8.53 4.48
CA PRO A 255 -28.70 -8.15 4.00
C PRO A 255 -29.36 -7.06 4.85
N GLU A 256 -29.19 -7.09 6.17
CA GLU A 256 -29.73 -6.06 7.05
C GLU A 256 -29.04 -4.72 6.83
N TYR A 257 -27.72 -4.76 6.64
CA TYR A 257 -26.92 -3.57 6.39
C TYR A 257 -27.36 -2.88 5.09
N LEU A 258 -27.50 -3.63 3.99
CA LEU A 258 -27.97 -3.11 2.70
C LEU A 258 -29.35 -2.43 2.79
N ARG A 259 -30.31 -3.04 3.52
CA ARG A 259 -31.61 -2.41 3.77
C ARG A 259 -31.49 -1.13 4.58
N ARG A 260 -30.63 -1.10 5.62
CA ARG A 260 -30.42 0.09 6.46
C ARG A 260 -29.74 1.24 5.72
N VAL A 261 -28.81 0.94 4.81
CA VAL A 261 -28.22 1.97 3.93
C VAL A 261 -29.15 2.36 2.78
N GLY A 262 -30.37 1.80 2.73
CA GLY A 262 -31.45 2.23 1.85
C GLY A 262 -31.46 1.60 0.46
N LEU A 263 -30.99 0.36 0.32
CA LEU A 263 -31.29 -0.47 -0.86
C LEU A 263 -32.69 -1.08 -0.70
N ALA A 264 -33.49 -1.14 -1.78
CA ALA A 264 -34.87 -1.62 -1.68
C ALA A 264 -34.92 -3.11 -1.25
N VAL A 265 -35.97 -3.50 -0.54
CA VAL A 265 -36.08 -4.87 0.01
C VAL A 265 -36.03 -5.92 -1.11
N ASP A 266 -36.70 -5.65 -2.23
CA ASP A 266 -36.75 -6.56 -3.38
C ASP A 266 -35.39 -6.66 -4.08
N GLU A 267 -34.66 -5.55 -4.20
CA GLU A 267 -33.29 -5.52 -4.75
C GLU A 267 -32.31 -6.28 -3.86
N VAL A 268 -32.43 -6.13 -2.53
CA VAL A 268 -31.63 -6.90 -1.57
C VAL A 268 -31.91 -8.40 -1.73
N ASN A 269 -33.18 -8.79 -1.84
CA ASN A 269 -33.56 -10.20 -1.99
C ASN A 269 -33.01 -10.77 -3.31
N ALA A 270 -33.13 -10.05 -4.42
CA ALA A 270 -32.57 -10.45 -5.71
C ALA A 270 -31.04 -10.59 -5.66
N ALA A 271 -30.34 -9.65 -5.00
CA ALA A 271 -28.90 -9.69 -4.85
C ALA A 271 -28.42 -10.86 -3.97
N VAL A 272 -29.18 -11.17 -2.90
CA VAL A 272 -28.95 -12.32 -2.01
C VAL A 272 -29.14 -13.64 -2.75
N GLU A 273 -30.17 -13.75 -3.59
CA GLU A 273 -30.42 -14.94 -4.42
C GLU A 273 -29.32 -15.14 -5.48
N LYS A 274 -28.86 -14.06 -6.11
CA LYS A 274 -27.80 -14.09 -7.12
C LYS A 274 -26.41 -14.41 -6.52
N HIS A 275 -26.17 -13.99 -5.27
CA HIS A 275 -24.87 -14.09 -4.61
C HIS A 275 -24.95 -14.74 -3.21
N PRO A 276 -25.39 -16.01 -3.10
CA PRO A 276 -25.63 -16.65 -1.82
C PRO A 276 -24.38 -16.81 -0.94
N TYR A 277 -23.18 -16.84 -1.56
CA TYR A 277 -21.90 -16.95 -0.86
C TYR A 277 -21.51 -15.70 -0.05
N VAL A 278 -22.05 -14.53 -0.40
CA VAL A 278 -21.82 -13.26 0.31
C VAL A 278 -22.69 -13.14 1.57
N VAL A 279 -23.80 -13.87 1.62
CA VAL A 279 -24.83 -13.74 2.64
C VAL A 279 -24.31 -14.22 4.00
N GLY A 280 -24.47 -13.42 5.04
CA GLY A 280 -24.07 -13.79 6.40
C GLY A 280 -23.51 -12.62 7.19
N LYS A 281 -22.79 -12.94 8.26
CA LYS A 281 -22.02 -11.95 9.04
C LYS A 281 -20.69 -11.67 8.36
N ASN A 282 -20.28 -10.40 8.31
CA ASN A 282 -18.95 -9.98 7.89
C ASN A 282 -18.51 -8.73 8.67
N LEU A 283 -17.23 -8.37 8.65
CA LEU A 283 -16.75 -7.11 9.21
C LEU A 283 -17.01 -5.97 8.22
N LEU A 284 -17.39 -4.80 8.72
CA LEU A 284 -17.63 -3.62 7.91
C LEU A 284 -16.38 -3.16 7.16
N GLN A 285 -15.18 -3.39 7.71
CA GLN A 285 -13.94 -3.13 6.99
C GLN A 285 -13.80 -3.93 5.69
N ASN A 286 -14.50 -5.07 5.57
CA ASN A 286 -14.54 -5.92 4.38
C ASN A 286 -15.69 -5.56 3.42
N LEU A 287 -16.47 -4.53 3.72
CA LEU A 287 -17.54 -4.04 2.86
C LEU A 287 -17.10 -3.81 1.40
N PRO A 288 -15.86 -3.35 1.10
CA PRO A 288 -15.41 -3.23 -0.28
C PRO A 288 -15.48 -4.55 -1.06
N GLY A 289 -15.02 -5.65 -0.46
CA GLY A 289 -15.10 -6.97 -1.07
C GLY A 289 -16.54 -7.46 -1.20
N VAL A 290 -17.36 -7.24 -0.16
CA VAL A 290 -18.80 -7.60 -0.16
C VAL A 290 -19.54 -6.92 -1.32
N LEU A 291 -19.41 -5.61 -1.45
CA LEU A 291 -20.15 -4.84 -2.47
C LEU A 291 -19.66 -5.16 -3.88
N ARG A 292 -18.36 -5.38 -4.08
CA ARG A 292 -17.83 -5.80 -5.39
C ARG A 292 -18.25 -7.22 -5.75
N ALA A 293 -18.31 -8.12 -4.79
CA ALA A 293 -18.77 -9.49 -5.01
C ALA A 293 -20.26 -9.57 -5.40
N MET A 294 -21.06 -8.55 -5.07
CA MET A 294 -22.48 -8.42 -5.38
C MET A 294 -22.79 -7.42 -6.51
N GLU A 295 -21.78 -6.79 -7.13
CA GLU A 295 -21.95 -5.69 -8.11
C GLU A 295 -22.72 -4.46 -7.58
N LEU A 296 -22.71 -4.25 -6.27
CA LEU A 296 -23.40 -3.11 -5.62
C LEU A 296 -22.45 -1.93 -5.35
N ASN A 297 -21.18 -2.06 -5.69
CA ASN A 297 -20.17 -1.04 -5.41
C ASN A 297 -20.41 0.27 -6.18
N HIS A 298 -20.80 0.21 -7.47
CA HIS A 298 -21.11 1.42 -8.23
C HIS A 298 -22.30 2.17 -7.62
N TRP A 299 -23.42 1.48 -7.39
CA TRP A 299 -24.58 2.04 -6.70
C TRP A 299 -24.21 2.67 -5.36
N PHE A 300 -23.38 1.99 -4.57
CA PHE A 300 -22.94 2.50 -3.28
C PHE A 300 -22.08 3.76 -3.43
N LEU A 301 -21.15 3.78 -4.38
CA LEU A 301 -20.29 4.92 -4.69
C LEU A 301 -21.08 6.12 -5.21
N GLU A 302 -22.05 5.90 -6.10
CA GLU A 302 -22.98 6.91 -6.59
C GLU A 302 -23.79 7.47 -5.43
N LYS A 303 -24.36 6.62 -4.58
CA LYS A 303 -25.14 7.04 -3.40
C LYS A 303 -24.36 7.90 -2.41
N ILE A 304 -23.06 7.64 -2.22
CA ILE A 304 -22.22 8.47 -1.35
C ILE A 304 -21.66 9.71 -2.07
N SER A 305 -21.68 9.74 -3.41
CA SER A 305 -21.10 10.83 -4.23
C SER A 305 -22.14 11.84 -4.72
N ASP A 306 -23.35 11.39 -5.10
CA ASP A 306 -24.47 12.20 -5.63
C ASP A 306 -25.16 13.07 -4.59
N GLY A 307 -24.67 13.11 -3.36
CA GLY A 307 -24.93 14.22 -2.43
C GLY A 307 -24.33 15.57 -2.88
N GLY A 308 -24.03 15.73 -4.17
CA GLY A 308 -22.99 16.59 -4.72
C GLY A 308 -23.38 17.95 -5.29
N GLU A 309 -24.67 18.31 -5.41
CA GLU A 309 -25.04 19.67 -5.88
C GLU A 309 -26.08 20.43 -5.03
N SER A 310 -26.59 19.86 -3.94
CA SER A 310 -27.36 20.63 -2.94
C SER A 310 -27.44 19.88 -1.62
N LEU A 311 -26.39 19.93 -0.82
CA LEU A 311 -26.39 19.49 0.58
C LEU A 311 -25.42 20.44 1.33
N ARG A 312 -25.80 21.30 2.29
CA ARG A 312 -26.63 21.03 3.46
C ARG A 312 -26.81 19.54 3.65
N TYR A 313 -25.69 18.90 4.01
CA TYR A 313 -25.58 17.55 4.57
C TYR A 313 -26.94 17.06 5.04
N ASP A 314 -27.59 16.21 4.23
CA ASP A 314 -28.80 15.57 4.71
C ASP A 314 -28.32 14.56 5.74
N VAL A 315 -28.57 14.93 6.99
CA VAL A 315 -28.26 14.16 8.19
C VAL A 315 -28.86 12.76 8.07
N GLU A 316 -29.79 12.47 7.17
CA GLU A 316 -30.39 11.15 6.98
C GLU A 316 -29.50 10.09 6.32
N ILE A 317 -28.72 10.41 5.28
CA ILE A 317 -27.81 9.42 4.64
C ILE A 317 -26.61 9.16 5.56
N GLU A 318 -26.08 10.24 6.15
CA GLU A 318 -25.06 10.17 7.19
C GLU A 318 -25.60 9.38 8.39
N ARG A 319 -26.80 9.65 8.91
CA ARG A 319 -27.41 8.91 10.03
C ARG A 319 -27.86 7.49 9.65
N ALA A 320 -28.10 7.18 8.38
CA ALA A 320 -28.41 5.81 7.94
C ALA A 320 -27.14 4.96 7.89
N PHE A 321 -26.07 5.50 7.30
CA PHE A 321 -24.74 4.88 7.30
C PHE A 321 -24.16 4.82 8.71
N LEU A 322 -24.06 5.95 9.42
CA LEU A 322 -23.56 6.07 10.80
C LEU A 322 -24.48 5.41 11.84
N GLY A 323 -25.79 5.55 11.74
CA GLY A 323 -26.76 4.95 12.68
C GLY A 323 -26.92 3.44 12.47
N GLY A 324 -26.74 2.97 11.24
CA GLY A 324 -26.53 1.55 10.94
C GLY A 324 -25.26 1.02 11.61
N MET A 325 -24.18 1.80 11.62
CA MET A 325 -22.91 1.45 12.29
C MET A 325 -23.02 1.44 13.83
N ILE A 326 -23.68 2.44 14.43
CA ILE A 326 -23.81 2.57 15.90
C ILE A 326 -24.63 1.42 16.51
N LYS A 327 -25.70 0.96 15.83
CA LYS A 327 -26.55 -0.14 16.31
C LYS A 327 -25.89 -1.54 16.19
N MET A 328 -24.84 -1.67 15.38
CA MET A 328 -24.16 -2.95 15.13
C MET A 328 -22.95 -3.22 16.05
N LYS A 329 -22.65 -2.33 17.00
CA LYS A 329 -21.58 -2.51 18.01
C LYS A 329 -21.83 -3.61 19.06
N ALA A 330 -22.91 -4.39 18.96
CA ALA A 330 -23.38 -5.25 20.05
C ALA A 330 -22.72 -6.65 20.15
N ASP A 331 -22.08 -7.16 19.10
CA ASP A 331 -21.49 -8.51 19.12
C ASP A 331 -19.96 -8.44 19.01
N LYS A 332 -19.28 -8.30 20.15
CA LYS A 332 -17.85 -8.60 20.25
C LYS A 332 -17.68 -10.05 20.70
N ARG A 333 -17.01 -10.88 19.91
CA ARG A 333 -16.29 -12.06 20.44
C ARG A 333 -14.95 -12.27 19.75
N ALA A 334 -13.96 -12.50 20.60
CA ALA A 334 -12.74 -13.20 20.26
C ALA A 334 -13.08 -14.66 19.96
N GLN A 335 -12.77 -15.11 18.75
CA GLN A 335 -12.72 -16.52 18.39
C GLN A 335 -11.42 -16.76 17.62
N HIS A 336 -10.87 -17.95 17.79
CA HIS A 336 -9.67 -18.44 17.13
C HIS A 336 -9.70 -18.06 15.64
N ILE A 337 -8.73 -17.26 15.18
CA ILE A 337 -8.74 -16.71 13.83
C ILE A 337 -8.35 -17.83 12.85
N ASP A 338 -9.32 -18.45 12.20
CA ASP A 338 -9.06 -19.23 11.00
C ASP A 338 -8.66 -18.26 9.88
N GLY A 339 -7.37 -18.22 9.54
CA GLY A 339 -6.86 -17.35 8.48
C GLY A 339 -7.55 -17.54 7.14
N LYS A 340 -8.15 -18.71 6.88
CA LYS A 340 -8.96 -18.97 5.67
C LYS A 340 -10.29 -18.27 5.74
N LEU A 341 -10.96 -18.28 6.90
CA LEU A 341 -12.22 -17.56 7.08
C LEU A 341 -12.00 -16.05 6.96
N GLU A 342 -10.92 -15.52 7.54
CA GLU A 342 -10.56 -14.11 7.38
C GLU A 342 -10.28 -13.72 5.93
N PHE A 343 -9.58 -14.60 5.18
CA PHE A 343 -9.41 -14.42 3.75
C PHE A 343 -10.76 -14.37 3.02
N LEU A 344 -11.63 -15.36 3.22
CA LEU A 344 -12.95 -15.41 2.58
C LEU A 344 -13.78 -14.17 2.90
N LYS A 345 -13.81 -13.76 4.17
CA LYS A 345 -14.48 -12.53 4.60
C LYS A 345 -13.93 -11.30 3.90
N SER A 346 -12.60 -11.21 3.74
CA SER A 346 -11.95 -10.07 3.06
C SER A 346 -12.28 -9.96 1.58
N ILE A 347 -12.55 -11.09 0.89
CA ILE A 347 -12.99 -11.09 -0.51
C ILE A 347 -14.52 -11.01 -0.68
N GLY A 348 -15.25 -10.81 0.43
CA GLY A 348 -16.69 -10.54 0.44
C GLY A 348 -17.58 -11.70 0.89
N TYR A 349 -17.06 -12.86 1.25
CA TYR A 349 -17.89 -13.98 1.70
C TYR A 349 -18.48 -13.72 3.08
N GLY A 350 -19.72 -14.16 3.28
CA GLY A 350 -20.37 -14.15 4.60
C GLY A 350 -20.03 -15.39 5.41
N GLU A 351 -20.21 -15.30 6.73
CA GLU A 351 -20.24 -16.48 7.60
C GLU A 351 -21.49 -17.31 7.31
N ASN A 352 -21.35 -18.35 6.47
CA ASN A 352 -22.42 -19.23 6.02
C ASN A 352 -21.89 -20.66 5.70
N GLU A 353 -22.79 -21.57 5.30
CA GLU A 353 -22.42 -22.96 4.96
C GLU A 353 -21.47 -23.08 3.76
N ILE A 354 -21.56 -22.16 2.79
CA ILE A 354 -20.70 -22.15 1.60
C ILE A 354 -19.26 -21.86 2.01
N ALA A 355 -19.04 -20.86 2.85
CA ALA A 355 -17.73 -20.54 3.40
C ALA A 355 -17.12 -21.73 4.16
N THR A 356 -17.91 -22.41 4.99
CA THR A 356 -17.47 -23.62 5.73
C THR A 356 -17.02 -24.73 4.78
N LYS A 357 -17.76 -24.97 3.68
CA LYS A 357 -17.38 -25.97 2.66
C LYS A 357 -16.08 -25.60 1.95
N ILE A 358 -15.87 -24.32 1.64
CA ILE A 358 -14.65 -23.85 0.98
C ILE A 358 -13.43 -23.98 1.90
N ILE A 359 -13.56 -23.61 3.17
CA ILE A 359 -12.49 -23.69 4.18
C ILE A 359 -11.91 -25.11 4.28
N ALA A 360 -12.76 -26.13 4.19
CA ALA A 360 -12.35 -27.54 4.25
C ALA A 360 -11.45 -27.95 3.06
N VAL A 361 -11.58 -27.27 1.91
CA VAL A 361 -10.85 -27.61 0.66
C VAL A 361 -9.59 -26.76 0.48
N LEU A 362 -9.53 -25.57 1.06
CA LEU A 362 -8.34 -24.72 0.98
C LEU A 362 -7.23 -25.26 1.89
N HIS A 363 -5.99 -25.29 1.40
CA HIS A 363 -4.84 -25.82 2.16
C HIS A 363 -3.81 -24.75 2.54
N SER A 364 -4.06 -23.49 2.17
CA SER A 364 -3.12 -22.38 2.28
C SER A 364 -3.49 -21.38 3.39
N ASN A 365 -2.54 -20.54 3.79
CA ASN A 365 -2.76 -19.49 4.79
C ASN A 365 -3.37 -18.23 4.15
N ARG A 366 -3.78 -17.26 4.96
CA ARG A 366 -4.42 -16.02 4.49
C ARG A 366 -3.61 -15.29 3.41
N ASP A 367 -2.33 -15.04 3.66
CA ASP A 367 -1.50 -14.21 2.79
C ASP A 367 -1.26 -14.88 1.42
N THR A 368 -1.03 -16.20 1.43
CA THR A 368 -0.87 -16.98 0.19
C THR A 368 -2.16 -17.11 -0.62
N LEU A 369 -3.32 -17.18 0.05
CA LEU A 369 -4.62 -17.15 -0.62
C LEU A 369 -4.87 -15.77 -1.24
N GLN A 370 -4.57 -14.69 -0.50
CA GLN A 370 -4.68 -13.32 -1.00
C GLN A 370 -3.78 -13.09 -2.21
N GLU A 371 -2.52 -13.49 -2.16
CA GLU A 371 -1.58 -13.34 -3.28
C GLU A 371 -2.08 -14.04 -4.55
N ARG A 372 -2.68 -15.23 -4.41
CA ARG A 372 -3.23 -15.98 -5.56
C ARG A 372 -4.49 -15.35 -6.10
N PHE A 373 -5.35 -14.83 -5.23
CA PHE A 373 -6.55 -14.11 -5.62
C PHE A 373 -6.20 -12.83 -6.38
N ASP A 374 -5.28 -12.03 -5.85
CA ASP A 374 -4.79 -10.80 -6.47
C ASP A 374 -4.11 -11.09 -7.82
N CYS A 375 -3.32 -12.16 -7.90
CA CYS A 375 -2.71 -12.61 -9.16
C CYS A 375 -3.76 -12.91 -10.25
N LEU A 376 -4.95 -13.42 -9.90
CA LEU A 376 -6.02 -13.68 -10.86
C LEU A 376 -6.69 -12.37 -11.32
N LEU A 377 -6.90 -11.42 -10.40
CA LEU A 377 -7.41 -10.09 -10.73
C LEU A 377 -6.46 -9.31 -11.64
N GLU A 378 -5.15 -9.34 -11.37
CA GLU A 378 -4.11 -8.73 -12.21
C GLU A 378 -4.09 -9.27 -13.64
N ARG A 379 -4.61 -10.50 -13.84
CA ARG A 379 -4.74 -11.13 -15.15
C ARG A 379 -6.04 -10.80 -15.87
N GLY A 380 -6.85 -9.91 -15.30
CA GLY A 380 -8.05 -9.39 -15.94
C GLY A 380 -9.33 -10.15 -15.60
N LEU A 381 -9.31 -11.08 -14.64
CA LEU A 381 -10.57 -11.67 -14.14
C LEU A 381 -11.37 -10.61 -13.39
N GLU A 382 -12.65 -10.49 -13.72
CA GLU A 382 -13.56 -9.63 -12.98
C GLU A 382 -13.73 -10.15 -11.54
N TYR A 383 -13.87 -9.25 -10.57
CA TYR A 383 -13.90 -9.62 -9.15
C TYR A 383 -15.10 -10.49 -8.79
N LYS A 384 -16.29 -10.13 -9.28
CA LYS A 384 -17.50 -10.94 -9.07
C LYS A 384 -17.32 -12.33 -9.67
N MET A 385 -16.89 -12.39 -10.93
CA MET A 385 -16.62 -13.65 -11.63
C MET A 385 -15.69 -14.52 -10.80
N LEU A 386 -14.57 -13.98 -10.33
CA LEU A 386 -13.62 -14.72 -9.51
C LEU A 386 -14.24 -15.20 -8.20
N CYS A 387 -15.02 -14.37 -7.51
CA CYS A 387 -15.76 -14.79 -6.31
C CYS A 387 -16.74 -15.93 -6.62
N GLN A 388 -17.44 -15.90 -7.75
CA GLN A 388 -18.34 -16.98 -8.17
C GLN A 388 -17.57 -18.28 -8.46
N ILE A 389 -16.45 -18.20 -9.19
CA ILE A 389 -15.58 -19.36 -9.46
C ILE A 389 -15.07 -19.96 -8.15
N VAL A 390 -14.62 -19.16 -7.18
CA VAL A 390 -14.17 -19.67 -5.87
C VAL A 390 -15.31 -20.37 -5.12
N SER A 391 -16.56 -19.92 -5.31
CA SER A 391 -17.72 -20.50 -4.62
C SER A 391 -18.06 -21.91 -5.12
N VAL A 392 -17.79 -22.17 -6.41
CA VAL A 392 -18.06 -23.45 -7.08
C VAL A 392 -16.83 -24.36 -7.07
N PHE A 393 -15.64 -23.79 -7.29
CA PHE A 393 -14.39 -24.51 -7.47
C PHE A 393 -13.21 -23.85 -6.72
N PRO A 394 -13.19 -23.88 -5.38
CA PRO A 394 -12.18 -23.20 -4.57
C PRO A 394 -10.75 -23.76 -4.75
N LYS A 395 -10.60 -24.94 -5.35
CA LYS A 395 -9.31 -25.58 -5.62
C LYS A 395 -8.40 -24.76 -6.54
N ILE A 396 -8.93 -23.80 -7.30
CA ILE A 396 -8.10 -22.86 -8.08
C ILE A 396 -7.09 -22.13 -7.18
N LEU A 397 -7.49 -21.79 -5.94
CA LEU A 397 -6.67 -21.05 -5.00
C LEU A 397 -5.64 -21.93 -4.30
N ASN A 398 -5.62 -23.24 -4.55
CA ASN A 398 -4.55 -24.14 -4.10
C ASN A 398 -3.38 -24.20 -5.10
N GLN A 399 -3.51 -23.61 -6.28
CA GLN A 399 -2.46 -23.56 -7.30
C GLN A 399 -1.41 -22.50 -6.97
N GLY A 400 -0.13 -22.79 -7.25
CA GLY A 400 0.94 -21.81 -7.06
C GLY A 400 0.84 -20.64 -8.04
N LYS A 401 1.25 -19.43 -7.61
CA LYS A 401 1.23 -18.20 -8.43
C LYS A 401 1.87 -18.38 -9.80
N LYS A 402 3.05 -19.01 -9.86
CA LYS A 402 3.74 -19.29 -11.13
C LYS A 402 2.88 -20.16 -12.05
N MET A 403 2.30 -21.23 -11.49
CA MET A 403 1.48 -22.17 -12.24
C MET A 403 0.19 -21.53 -12.76
N LEU A 404 -0.48 -20.70 -11.96
CA LEU A 404 -1.64 -19.92 -12.40
C LEU A 404 -1.29 -19.01 -13.58
N ASN A 405 -0.15 -18.32 -13.48
CA ASN A 405 0.36 -17.44 -14.52
C ASN A 405 0.67 -18.19 -15.82
N ASP A 406 1.31 -19.35 -15.73
CA ASP A 406 1.67 -20.16 -16.90
C ASP A 406 0.42 -20.71 -17.59
N LYS A 407 -0.56 -21.21 -16.82
CA LYS A 407 -1.83 -21.72 -17.37
C LYS A 407 -2.69 -20.62 -18.00
N LEU A 408 -2.77 -19.45 -17.38
CA LEU A 408 -3.49 -18.31 -17.95
C LEU A 408 -2.82 -17.80 -19.22
N ASN A 409 -1.48 -17.76 -19.25
CA ASN A 409 -0.73 -17.43 -20.47
C ASN A 409 -1.02 -18.43 -21.59
N TYR A 410 -0.98 -19.73 -21.29
CA TYR A 410 -1.28 -20.79 -22.25
C TYR A 410 -2.70 -20.63 -22.82
N MET A 411 -3.70 -20.48 -21.95
CA MET A 411 -5.10 -20.28 -22.35
C MET A 411 -5.31 -19.05 -23.23
N THR A 412 -4.72 -17.91 -22.86
CA THR A 412 -4.97 -16.63 -23.54
C THR A 412 -4.12 -16.43 -24.78
N LYS A 413 -2.85 -16.86 -24.76
CA LYS A 413 -1.89 -16.60 -25.84
C LYS A 413 -1.76 -17.75 -26.83
N GLU A 414 -1.84 -18.99 -26.37
CA GLU A 414 -1.65 -20.16 -27.23
C GLU A 414 -3.00 -20.70 -27.73
N LEU A 415 -4.00 -20.81 -26.85
CA LEU A 415 -5.33 -21.26 -27.24
C LEU A 415 -6.26 -20.13 -27.72
N GLY A 416 -5.91 -18.88 -27.43
CA GLY A 416 -6.71 -17.70 -27.84
C GLY A 416 -8.03 -17.53 -27.08
N TYR A 417 -8.24 -18.22 -25.95
CA TYR A 417 -9.45 -18.09 -25.15
C TYR A 417 -9.39 -16.84 -24.26
N SER A 418 -10.54 -16.17 -24.10
CA SER A 418 -10.71 -15.13 -23.09
C SER A 418 -10.61 -15.70 -21.67
N VAL A 419 -10.19 -14.88 -20.71
CA VAL A 419 -10.20 -15.24 -19.29
C VAL A 419 -11.61 -15.59 -18.79
N GLU A 420 -12.64 -15.03 -19.42
CA GLU A 420 -14.07 -15.32 -19.19
C GLU A 420 -14.42 -16.80 -19.37
N TYR A 421 -13.65 -17.56 -20.15
CA TYR A 421 -13.85 -19.01 -20.31
C TYR A 421 -13.83 -19.77 -18.97
N LEU A 422 -13.15 -19.22 -17.96
CA LEU A 422 -13.10 -19.80 -16.63
C LEU A 422 -14.45 -19.79 -15.89
N GLU A 423 -15.45 -19.01 -16.33
CA GLU A 423 -16.81 -19.14 -15.80
C GLU A 423 -17.42 -20.50 -16.11
N LEU A 424 -17.14 -21.01 -17.31
CA LEU A 424 -17.66 -22.30 -17.78
C LEU A 424 -16.80 -23.45 -17.27
N PHE A 425 -15.48 -23.25 -17.19
CA PHE A 425 -14.56 -24.33 -16.84
C PHE A 425 -13.40 -23.90 -15.90
N PRO A 426 -13.69 -23.62 -14.61
CA PRO A 426 -12.68 -23.29 -13.60
C PRO A 426 -11.56 -24.34 -13.44
N ALA A 427 -11.91 -25.61 -13.68
CA ALA A 427 -11.00 -26.74 -13.51
C ALA A 427 -9.78 -26.66 -14.44
N PHE A 428 -9.86 -25.88 -15.52
CA PHE A 428 -8.74 -25.59 -16.42
C PHE A 428 -7.45 -25.28 -15.66
N LEU A 429 -7.53 -24.41 -14.65
CA LEU A 429 -6.36 -23.96 -13.88
C LEU A 429 -5.77 -25.03 -12.96
N CYS A 430 -6.43 -26.17 -12.79
CA CYS A 430 -5.97 -27.28 -11.97
C CYS A 430 -5.39 -28.45 -12.78
N PHE A 431 -5.51 -28.47 -14.11
CA PHE A 431 -4.88 -29.50 -14.95
C PHE A 431 -3.38 -29.29 -15.11
N ASP A 432 -2.66 -30.39 -15.31
CA ASP A 432 -1.24 -30.35 -15.62
C ASP A 432 -1.02 -30.06 -17.11
N LEU A 433 -0.22 -29.01 -17.40
CA LEU A 433 0.09 -28.59 -18.76
C LEU A 433 0.92 -29.65 -19.49
N GLU A 434 1.77 -30.39 -18.77
CA GLU A 434 2.68 -31.37 -19.38
C GLU A 434 1.97 -32.61 -19.91
N ASN A 435 0.78 -32.94 -19.38
CA ASN A 435 0.16 -34.24 -19.64
C ASN A 435 -1.12 -34.24 -20.48
N ARG A 436 -1.86 -33.14 -20.70
CA ARG A 436 -3.17 -33.22 -21.41
C ARG A 436 -3.62 -32.02 -22.24
N CYS A 437 -2.78 -31.00 -22.48
CA CYS A 437 -3.10 -29.96 -23.46
C CYS A 437 -2.45 -30.19 -24.83
N PHE A 438 -2.18 -31.45 -25.20
CA PHE A 438 -1.94 -31.79 -26.61
C PHE A 438 -3.17 -31.38 -27.43
N PRO A 439 -2.99 -30.81 -28.62
CA PRO A 439 -4.05 -30.20 -29.38
C PRO A 439 -5.14 -31.23 -29.58
N ILE A 440 -6.39 -30.83 -29.32
CA ILE A 440 -7.53 -31.50 -29.95
C ILE A 440 -7.18 -31.48 -31.44
N THR A 441 -6.77 -32.63 -31.96
CA THR A 441 -6.18 -32.78 -33.28
C THR A 441 -7.11 -32.15 -34.31
N GLY A 442 -6.53 -31.53 -35.35
CA GLY A 442 -7.15 -30.58 -36.29
C GLY A 442 -8.42 -31.01 -37.05
N THR A 443 -9.07 -32.10 -36.66
CA THR A 443 -10.38 -32.55 -37.14
C THR A 443 -11.56 -31.89 -36.41
N GLU A 444 -11.47 -31.50 -35.13
CA GLU A 444 -12.58 -30.80 -34.43
C GLU A 444 -12.56 -29.28 -34.63
N GLN A 445 -11.40 -28.68 -34.92
CA GLN A 445 -11.30 -27.27 -35.31
C GLN A 445 -12.04 -27.00 -36.64
N ALA A 446 -12.12 -28.00 -37.52
CA ALA A 446 -12.89 -27.93 -38.76
C ALA A 446 -14.41 -28.00 -38.51
N LEU A 447 -14.88 -28.64 -37.44
CA LEU A 447 -16.29 -28.75 -37.08
C LEU A 447 -16.80 -27.50 -36.35
N LEU A 448 -15.95 -26.81 -35.59
CA LEU A 448 -16.29 -25.54 -34.93
C LEU A 448 -16.28 -24.34 -35.89
N CYS A 449 -15.49 -24.39 -36.97
CA CYS A 449 -15.48 -23.35 -38.00
C CYS A 449 -16.61 -23.48 -39.06
N SER A 450 -17.29 -24.63 -39.13
CA SER A 450 -18.50 -24.81 -39.95
C SER A 450 -19.73 -24.55 -39.08
N GLY A 451 -20.26 -23.34 -39.11
CA GLY A 451 -21.40 -22.92 -38.28
C GLY A 451 -22.61 -23.87 -38.34
N ALA A 452 -22.68 -24.79 -37.39
CA ALA A 452 -23.83 -25.65 -37.15
C ALA A 452 -24.16 -25.60 -35.65
N ASP A 453 -25.33 -25.03 -35.35
CA ASP A 453 -26.00 -25.17 -34.06
C ASP A 453 -26.02 -26.64 -33.63
N SER A 454 -25.29 -26.99 -32.56
CA SER A 454 -25.64 -28.16 -31.76
C SER A 454 -24.98 -28.11 -30.37
N MET A 455 -25.85 -28.13 -29.37
CA MET A 455 -25.58 -28.69 -28.04
C MET A 455 -24.80 -30.01 -28.15
N VAL A 456 -24.09 -30.34 -27.07
CA VAL A 456 -23.40 -31.61 -26.78
C VAL A 456 -21.97 -31.67 -27.33
N LEU A 457 -21.00 -31.38 -26.45
CA LEU A 457 -19.85 -32.24 -26.18
C LEU A 457 -19.18 -31.74 -24.88
N ILE A 458 -19.73 -32.19 -23.75
CA ILE A 458 -19.05 -32.17 -22.45
C ILE A 458 -17.98 -33.26 -22.52
N PRO A 459 -16.69 -32.99 -22.25
CA PRO A 459 -15.76 -34.05 -21.92
C PRO A 459 -16.10 -34.47 -20.49
N THR A 460 -16.93 -35.51 -20.38
CA THR A 460 -17.10 -36.31 -19.16
C THR A 460 -15.78 -37.03 -18.89
N ILE A 461 -14.76 -36.31 -18.42
CA ILE A 461 -13.54 -36.92 -17.91
C ILE A 461 -13.70 -36.94 -16.39
N GLY A 462 -14.02 -38.15 -15.91
CA GLY A 462 -14.50 -38.42 -14.57
C GLY A 462 -13.66 -37.83 -13.45
N ILE A 463 -14.36 -37.22 -12.50
CA ILE A 463 -13.87 -36.90 -11.17
C ILE A 463 -14.79 -37.60 -10.17
N PHE A 464 -14.33 -38.73 -9.63
CA PHE A 464 -14.47 -39.16 -8.23
C PHE A 464 -13.36 -40.19 -7.97
N PRO A 465 -12.76 -40.28 -6.77
CA PRO A 465 -13.14 -39.62 -5.52
C PRO A 465 -12.31 -38.41 -5.10
#